data_AF-A0A6C1QU50-F1
#
_entry.id   AF-A0A6C1QU50-F1
#
_cell.length_a   1.000
_cell.length_b   1.000
_cell.length_c   1.000
_cell.angle_alpha   90.00
_cell.angle_beta   90.00
_cell.angle_gamma   90.00
#
_symmetry.space_group_name_H-M   'P 1'
#
loop_
_entity.id
_entity.type
_entity.pdbx_description
1 polymer ?
#
loop_
_entity_poly.entity_id
_entity_poly.type
_entity_poly.pdbx_seq_one_letter_code
_entity_poly.pdbx_strand_id
1 'polypeptide(L)'
;MFLVALSSGMAQDRDLARVYADEAIELYRAGERQRAADVARRGLEFRSDESDLHVVVGRVAEHDSVRIRDAVAAYRRALGADRFVRFDGTETRARAAALLNRMGEHRQAIEIIEQAGIDPLFDRNLLFEYARALFGSGRAIEAEQRAGAGVRIYLDDPRFFRLLLERVPVPGFRDYLAVRRYEAPTPEYRRLLLSYLIRVPDSTHRREALERYFVLEGDDPVAALLLLESAGLSEAAMEREFDRFLALGGAYEHDLIRRAFEAGNDGMRERLLERFTDFTGELVVDRARKGVPEQRLIVSAGRLHTWEVDPNRDGRPEFMMSIENLLPRMVEHTGPGGYSNLEYGDYPAVRRVTFPDADGGRVVYRMIGDRLELLLVNPRLSDPQRDADGVVLPDALQPLALADPFTILDRDTVRRNAAFVEHHTASAALPHRIVQLENGQPVRSVADTTGDGMTDFVVRYENGLPAEGMRDLTGDGSFEVIETFRDGTLVMITVVSLPDRVAEYYEVFGALETRAWDLDRDGVIDVRERYLQDLLVQRQYTSGENGEFDLSIEFFSDILSIGTE
;
A
#
# COMPACT_ATOMS: atom_id res chain seq x y z
N MET A 1 9.38 -42.26 31.71
CA MET A 1 10.17 -42.47 30.47
C MET A 1 9.82 -41.42 29.41
N PHE A 2 8.54 -41.15 29.11
CA PHE A 2 8.10 -40.08 28.20
C PHE A 2 8.58 -38.66 28.57
N LEU A 3 8.48 -38.26 29.85
CA LEU A 3 8.96 -36.95 30.33
C LEU A 3 10.49 -36.77 30.19
N VAL A 4 11.26 -37.86 30.29
CA VAL A 4 12.72 -37.82 30.15
C VAL A 4 13.10 -37.69 28.66
N ALA A 5 12.43 -38.40 27.76
CA ALA A 5 12.63 -38.30 26.32
C ALA A 5 12.22 -36.93 25.75
N LEU A 6 11.13 -36.35 26.24
CA LEU A 6 10.71 -34.99 25.89
C LEU A 6 11.71 -33.94 26.40
N SER A 7 12.24 -34.12 27.61
CA SER A 7 13.25 -33.21 28.16
C SER A 7 14.59 -33.29 27.44
N SER A 8 14.99 -34.47 26.95
CA SER A 8 16.23 -34.64 26.17
C SER A 8 16.09 -34.08 24.76
N GLY A 9 14.93 -34.23 24.11
CA GLY A 9 14.66 -33.63 22.80
C GLY A 9 14.69 -32.10 22.85
N MET A 10 13.99 -31.49 23.82
CA MET A 10 14.00 -30.03 23.99
C MET A 10 15.39 -29.46 24.32
N ALA A 11 16.22 -30.21 25.06
CA ALA A 11 17.61 -29.80 25.32
C ALA A 11 18.47 -29.86 24.06
N GLN A 12 18.29 -30.89 23.23
CA GLN A 12 19.00 -31.05 21.97
C GLN A 12 18.60 -29.97 20.94
N ASP A 13 17.32 -29.64 20.83
CA ASP A 13 16.83 -28.58 19.94
C ASP A 13 17.36 -27.20 20.37
N ARG A 14 17.44 -26.96 21.69
CA ARG A 14 18.03 -25.72 22.24
C ARG A 14 19.51 -25.59 21.91
N ASP A 15 20.29 -26.66 22.06
CA ASP A 15 21.73 -26.62 21.77
C ASP A 15 21.97 -26.49 20.27
N LEU A 16 21.14 -27.11 19.44
CA LEU A 16 21.21 -26.99 17.99
C LEU A 16 20.87 -25.57 17.52
N ALA A 17 19.80 -24.95 18.04
CA ALA A 17 19.44 -23.57 17.74
C ALA A 17 20.56 -22.57 18.08
N ARG A 18 21.31 -22.82 19.17
CA ARG A 18 22.47 -22.01 19.54
C ARG A 18 23.63 -22.13 18.55
N VAL A 19 23.90 -23.34 18.06
CA VAL A 19 24.91 -23.56 17.01
C VAL A 19 24.52 -22.80 15.74
N TYR A 20 23.25 -22.88 15.33
CA TYR A 20 22.74 -22.09 14.21
C TYR A 20 22.87 -20.58 14.45
N ALA A 21 22.64 -20.11 15.69
CA ALA A 21 22.77 -18.69 16.02
C ALA A 21 24.22 -18.22 15.89
N ASP A 22 25.17 -18.96 16.47
CA ASP A 22 26.59 -18.63 16.40
C ASP A 22 27.07 -18.65 14.93
N GLU A 23 26.68 -19.65 14.12
CA GLU A 23 27.01 -19.71 12.68
C GLU A 23 26.40 -18.54 11.89
N ALA A 24 25.12 -18.25 12.10
CA ALA A 24 24.43 -17.17 11.39
C ALA A 24 25.05 -15.79 11.71
N ILE A 25 25.48 -15.57 12.95
CA ILE A 25 26.16 -14.35 13.38
C ILE A 25 27.52 -14.21 12.69
N GLU A 26 28.31 -15.29 12.62
CA GLU A 26 29.60 -15.27 11.94
C GLU A 26 29.45 -15.00 10.44
N LEU A 27 28.48 -15.66 9.78
CA LEU A 27 28.17 -15.37 8.37
C LEU A 27 27.73 -13.92 8.16
N TYR A 28 26.92 -13.37 9.07
CA TYR A 28 26.50 -11.97 9.00
C TYR A 28 27.71 -11.02 9.13
N ARG A 29 28.63 -11.30 10.07
CA ARG A 29 29.88 -10.53 10.25
C ARG A 29 30.82 -10.63 9.05
N ALA A 30 30.84 -11.78 8.37
CA ALA A 30 31.59 -12.00 7.13
C ALA A 30 30.96 -11.29 5.91
N GLY A 31 29.79 -10.68 6.06
CA GLY A 31 29.06 -10.02 4.97
C GLY A 31 28.23 -10.98 4.11
N GLU A 32 28.16 -12.26 4.46
CA GLU A 32 27.40 -13.30 3.75
C GLU A 32 25.91 -13.26 4.14
N ARG A 33 25.27 -12.10 3.92
CA ARG A 33 23.93 -11.76 4.45
C ARG A 33 22.85 -12.79 4.13
N GLN A 34 22.80 -13.27 2.88
CA GLN A 34 21.76 -14.21 2.47
C GLN A 34 21.93 -15.57 3.15
N ARG A 35 23.16 -16.09 3.19
CA ARG A 35 23.48 -17.34 3.89
C ARG A 35 23.22 -17.21 5.39
N ALA A 36 23.57 -16.07 6.00
CA ALA A 36 23.27 -15.80 7.40
C ALA A 36 21.76 -15.89 7.68
N ALA A 37 20.93 -15.31 6.81
CA ALA A 37 19.48 -15.39 6.94
C ALA A 37 18.92 -16.80 6.73
N ASP A 38 19.47 -17.58 5.80
CA ASP A 38 19.06 -18.98 5.56
C ASP A 38 19.45 -19.91 6.71
N VAL A 39 20.64 -19.73 7.27
CA VAL A 39 21.09 -20.44 8.49
C VAL A 39 20.21 -20.03 9.67
N ALA A 40 19.93 -18.74 9.83
CA ALA A 40 19.09 -18.26 10.92
C ALA A 40 17.66 -18.85 10.86
N ARG A 41 17.05 -18.85 9.67
CA ARG A 41 15.71 -19.45 9.45
C ARG A 41 15.67 -20.94 9.77
N ARG A 42 16.69 -21.70 9.37
CA ARG A 42 16.80 -23.12 9.74
C ARG A 42 16.92 -23.33 11.25
N GLY A 43 17.69 -22.48 11.94
CA GLY A 43 17.74 -22.50 13.41
C GLY A 43 16.37 -22.29 14.06
N LEU A 44 15.55 -21.41 13.48
CA LEU A 44 14.20 -21.12 13.96
C LEU A 44 13.21 -22.28 13.75
N GLU A 45 13.49 -23.23 12.86
CA GLU A 45 12.71 -24.47 12.71
C GLU A 45 12.85 -25.39 13.94
N PHE A 46 14.02 -25.40 14.57
CA PHE A 46 14.26 -26.12 15.83
C PHE A 46 13.71 -25.35 17.03
N ARG A 47 13.85 -24.01 17.01
CA ARG A 47 13.40 -23.16 18.10
C ARG A 47 12.89 -21.82 17.61
N SER A 48 11.57 -21.69 17.53
CA SER A 48 10.91 -20.49 17.02
C SER A 48 10.99 -19.26 17.94
N ASP A 49 11.31 -19.45 19.23
CA ASP A 49 11.42 -18.39 20.24
C ASP A 49 12.88 -17.99 20.56
N GLU A 50 13.83 -18.25 19.67
CA GLU A 50 15.24 -17.87 19.85
C GLU A 50 15.51 -16.43 19.38
N SER A 51 15.72 -15.51 20.32
CA SER A 51 15.83 -14.07 20.03
C SER A 51 17.00 -13.73 19.11
N ASP A 52 18.18 -14.34 19.32
CA ASP A 52 19.37 -13.99 18.55
C ASP A 52 19.23 -14.33 17.06
N LEU A 53 18.55 -15.44 16.73
CA LEU A 53 18.25 -15.83 15.35
C LEU A 53 17.32 -14.82 14.68
N HIS A 54 16.27 -14.37 15.38
CA HIS A 54 15.38 -13.31 14.90
C HIS A 54 16.12 -11.98 14.71
N VAL A 55 17.08 -11.64 15.57
CA VAL A 55 17.92 -10.44 15.39
C VAL A 55 18.76 -10.54 14.11
N VAL A 56 19.34 -11.70 13.80
CA VAL A 56 20.08 -11.88 12.53
C VAL A 56 19.15 -11.72 11.33
N VAL A 57 17.96 -12.33 11.35
CA VAL A 57 16.96 -12.16 10.29
C VAL A 57 16.59 -10.68 10.11
N GLY A 58 16.36 -9.98 11.22
CA GLY A 58 16.06 -8.54 11.22
C GLY A 58 17.18 -7.71 10.63
N ARG A 59 18.42 -7.92 11.08
CA ARG A 59 19.61 -7.21 10.60
C ARG A 59 19.88 -7.45 9.11
N VAL A 60 19.62 -8.65 8.60
CA VAL A 60 19.75 -8.91 7.15
C VAL A 60 18.67 -8.16 6.37
N ALA A 61 17.42 -8.20 6.84
CA ALA A 61 16.30 -7.52 6.20
C ALA A 61 16.44 -5.98 6.22
N GLU A 62 17.10 -5.39 7.23
CA GLU A 62 17.39 -3.94 7.30
C GLU A 62 18.19 -3.41 6.10
N HIS A 63 19.03 -4.23 5.47
CA HIS A 63 19.86 -3.81 4.32
C HIS A 63 19.08 -3.74 3.01
N ASP A 64 17.87 -4.28 2.97
CA ASP A 64 16.99 -4.24 1.80
C ASP A 64 15.82 -3.30 2.11
N SER A 65 15.76 -2.18 1.38
CA SER A 65 14.73 -1.17 1.64
C SER A 65 13.32 -1.73 1.54
N VAL A 66 13.07 -2.73 0.69
CA VAL A 66 11.74 -3.33 0.46
C VAL A 66 11.30 -4.26 1.62
N ARG A 67 12.21 -4.58 2.54
CA ARG A 67 12.05 -5.59 3.60
C ARG A 67 12.07 -5.00 5.01
N ILE A 68 11.90 -3.70 5.15
CA ILE A 68 11.92 -3.04 6.46
C ILE A 68 10.81 -3.55 7.38
N ARG A 69 9.62 -3.82 6.83
CA ARG A 69 8.53 -4.44 7.60
C ARG A 69 8.90 -5.84 8.11
N ASP A 70 9.58 -6.64 7.29
CA ASP A 70 10.11 -7.95 7.72
C ASP A 70 11.11 -7.78 8.87
N ALA A 71 11.99 -6.78 8.77
CA ALA A 71 12.98 -6.49 9.80
C ALA A 71 12.33 -6.13 11.14
N VAL A 72 11.35 -5.21 11.12
CA VAL A 72 10.57 -4.85 12.31
C VAL A 72 9.83 -6.06 12.89
N ALA A 73 9.21 -6.89 12.05
CA ALA A 73 8.53 -8.10 12.49
C ALA A 73 9.50 -9.09 13.16
N ALA A 74 10.69 -9.27 12.61
CA ALA A 74 11.72 -10.12 13.20
C ALA A 74 12.17 -9.57 14.56
N TYR A 75 12.44 -8.27 14.69
CA TYR A 75 12.79 -7.69 15.99
C TYR A 75 11.69 -7.78 17.03
N ARG A 76 10.42 -7.61 16.64
CA ARG A 76 9.30 -7.81 17.55
C ARG A 76 9.23 -9.25 18.06
N ARG A 77 9.48 -10.24 17.21
CA ARG A 77 9.57 -11.65 17.64
C ARG A 77 10.74 -11.85 18.61
N ALA A 78 11.91 -11.27 18.31
CA ALA A 78 13.07 -11.34 19.21
C ALA A 78 12.77 -10.75 20.59
N LEU A 79 12.17 -9.55 20.64
CA LEU A 79 11.83 -8.83 21.86
C LEU A 79 10.68 -9.49 22.65
N GLY A 80 9.70 -10.08 21.94
CA GLY A 80 8.61 -10.82 22.57
C GLY A 80 9.05 -12.13 23.21
N ALA A 81 10.07 -12.78 22.65
CA ALA A 81 10.66 -13.99 23.23
C ALA A 81 11.57 -13.68 24.45
N ASP A 82 12.29 -12.55 24.41
CA ASP A 82 13.17 -12.06 25.47
C ASP A 82 14.21 -13.09 25.95
N ARG A 83 14.90 -13.73 24.99
CA ARG A 83 15.90 -14.79 25.22
C ARG A 83 17.28 -14.46 24.65
N PHE A 84 17.67 -13.20 24.70
CA PHE A 84 18.93 -12.73 24.15
C PHE A 84 20.14 -13.38 24.85
N VAL A 85 21.13 -13.84 24.06
CA VAL A 85 22.39 -14.38 24.58
C VAL A 85 23.59 -13.64 23.99
N ARG A 86 23.55 -13.32 22.69
CA ARG A 86 24.65 -12.68 21.92
C ARG A 86 24.35 -11.24 21.56
N PHE A 87 23.08 -10.90 21.41
CA PHE A 87 22.63 -9.54 21.17
C PHE A 87 22.10 -8.90 22.45
N ASP A 88 21.94 -7.58 22.40
CA ASP A 88 21.30 -6.82 23.46
C ASP A 88 19.85 -6.51 23.08
N GLY A 89 18.93 -6.75 24.01
CA GLY A 89 17.51 -6.45 23.85
C GLY A 89 17.25 -4.94 23.76
N THR A 90 18.04 -4.11 24.44
CA THR A 90 17.91 -2.64 24.37
C THR A 90 18.34 -2.10 23.02
N GLU A 91 19.51 -2.53 22.50
CA GLU A 91 19.96 -2.21 21.15
C GLU A 91 18.96 -2.67 20.09
N THR A 92 18.45 -3.91 20.22
CA THR A 92 17.45 -4.48 19.30
C THR A 92 16.18 -3.62 19.27
N ARG A 93 15.73 -3.16 20.44
CA ARG A 93 14.57 -2.27 20.57
C ARG A 93 14.82 -0.90 19.96
N ALA A 94 15.99 -0.30 20.18
CA ALA A 94 16.36 0.98 19.58
C ALA A 94 16.39 0.88 18.04
N ARG A 95 16.89 -0.22 17.48
CA ARG A 95 16.86 -0.49 16.03
C ARG A 95 15.43 -0.62 15.49
N ALA A 96 14.59 -1.42 16.15
CA ALA A 96 13.18 -1.56 15.77
C ALA A 96 12.44 -0.20 15.80
N ALA A 97 12.67 0.60 16.85
CA ALA A 97 12.10 1.94 16.96
C ALA A 97 12.63 2.88 15.85
N ALA A 98 13.91 2.79 15.48
CA ALA A 98 14.49 3.58 14.39
C ALA A 98 13.83 3.30 13.04
N LEU A 99 13.51 2.03 12.75
CA LEU A 99 12.78 1.61 11.55
C LEU A 99 11.32 2.07 11.59
N LEU A 100 10.64 1.93 12.72
CA LEU A 100 9.26 2.41 12.90
C LEU A 100 9.18 3.94 12.71
N ASN A 101 10.13 4.68 13.29
CA ASN A 101 10.25 6.14 13.09
C ASN A 101 10.59 6.51 11.65
N ARG A 102 11.29 5.64 10.91
CA ARG A 102 11.54 5.85 9.48
C ARG A 102 10.23 5.71 8.70
N MET A 103 9.42 4.70 9.05
CA MET A 103 8.13 4.39 8.41
C MET A 103 7.00 5.38 8.75
N GLY A 104 7.25 6.39 9.59
CA GLY A 104 6.21 7.28 10.12
C GLY A 104 5.33 6.64 11.21
N GLU A 105 5.60 5.40 11.61
CA GLU A 105 4.86 4.66 12.64
C GLU A 105 5.28 5.08 14.06
N HIS A 106 5.27 6.38 14.33
CA HIS A 106 5.79 6.98 15.56
C HIS A 106 5.12 6.46 16.83
N ARG A 107 3.81 6.16 16.79
CA ARG A 107 3.10 5.59 17.95
C ARG A 107 3.62 4.19 18.30
N GLN A 108 3.80 3.34 17.29
CA GLN A 108 4.36 2.01 17.49
C GLN A 108 5.83 2.06 17.95
N ALA A 109 6.59 3.07 17.52
CA ALA A 109 7.93 3.32 18.01
C ALA A 109 7.94 3.72 19.50
N ILE A 110 6.98 4.55 19.95
CA ILE A 110 6.81 4.90 21.36
C ILE A 110 6.45 3.65 22.17
N GLU A 111 5.47 2.87 21.71
CA GLU A 111 5.00 1.67 22.41
C GLU A 111 6.13 0.66 22.65
N ILE A 112 6.94 0.37 21.63
CA ILE A 112 8.03 -0.61 21.78
C ILE A 112 9.12 -0.14 22.74
N ILE A 113 9.36 1.17 22.81
CA ILE A 113 10.32 1.81 23.72
C ILE A 113 9.80 1.75 25.16
N GLU A 114 8.54 2.13 25.40
CA GLU A 114 7.94 2.15 26.74
C GLU A 114 7.82 0.73 27.35
N GLN A 115 7.67 -0.29 26.50
CA GLN A 115 7.70 -1.70 26.90
C GLN A 115 9.09 -2.19 27.37
N ALA A 116 10.17 -1.41 27.21
CA ALA A 116 11.50 -1.81 27.66
C ALA A 116 11.59 -2.01 29.18
N GLY A 117 10.73 -1.33 29.96
CA GLY A 117 10.85 -1.29 31.42
C GLY A 117 12.12 -0.60 31.93
N ILE A 118 12.85 0.10 31.06
CA ILE A 118 14.06 0.88 31.37
C ILE A 118 13.78 2.33 31.00
N ASP A 119 14.20 3.28 31.84
CA ASP A 119 14.14 4.70 31.48
C ASP A 119 15.06 4.97 30.28
N PRO A 120 14.54 5.46 29.15
CA PRO A 120 15.35 5.73 27.96
C PRO A 120 16.54 6.65 28.23
N LEU A 121 16.53 7.46 29.29
CA LEU A 121 17.66 8.31 29.68
C LEU A 121 18.97 7.56 29.92
N PHE A 122 18.93 6.25 30.18
CA PHE A 122 20.13 5.43 30.40
C PHE A 122 20.71 4.84 29.10
N ASP A 123 19.99 4.88 27.98
CA ASP A 123 20.49 4.40 26.69
C ASP A 123 20.43 5.50 25.61
N ARG A 124 21.59 5.78 25.01
CA ARG A 124 21.76 6.87 24.04
C ARG A 124 20.87 6.70 22.81
N ASN A 125 20.78 5.49 22.26
CA ASN A 125 20.03 5.25 21.03
C ASN A 125 18.52 5.20 21.30
N LEU A 126 18.14 4.60 22.43
CA LEU A 126 16.75 4.52 22.86
C LEU A 126 16.19 5.93 23.16
N LEU A 127 16.95 6.77 23.87
CA LEU A 127 16.55 8.17 24.12
C LEU A 127 16.39 8.96 22.82
N PHE A 128 17.34 8.79 21.89
CA PHE A 128 17.31 9.48 20.60
C PHE A 128 16.07 9.10 19.80
N GLU A 129 15.80 7.81 19.65
CA GLU A 129 14.63 7.33 18.90
C GLU A 129 13.32 7.66 19.62
N TYR A 130 13.31 7.71 20.95
CA TYR A 130 12.14 8.13 21.69
C TYR A 130 11.81 9.61 21.45
N ALA A 131 12.81 10.49 21.56
CA ALA A 131 12.62 11.91 21.27
C ALA A 131 12.15 12.14 19.82
N ARG A 132 12.74 11.41 18.86
CA ARG A 132 12.33 11.44 17.45
C ARG A 132 10.89 10.97 17.25
N ALA A 133 10.48 9.90 17.92
CA ALA A 133 9.11 9.38 17.86
C ALA A 133 8.10 10.37 18.46
N LEU A 134 8.45 11.00 19.58
CA LEU A 134 7.62 12.03 20.21
C LEU A 134 7.41 13.23 19.28
N PHE A 135 8.46 13.71 18.61
CA PHE A 135 8.32 14.77 17.59
C PHE A 135 7.38 14.35 16.47
N GLY A 136 7.58 13.16 15.90
CA GLY A 136 6.75 12.65 14.80
C GLY A 136 5.28 12.38 15.18
N SER A 137 5.02 12.07 16.46
CA SER A 137 3.65 11.87 16.98
C SER A 137 2.93 13.18 17.34
N GLY A 138 3.58 14.35 17.19
CA GLY A 138 3.03 15.66 17.57
C GLY A 138 3.19 16.03 19.05
N ARG A 139 3.88 15.21 19.86
CA ARG A 139 4.14 15.46 21.29
C ARG A 139 5.39 16.34 21.49
N ALA A 140 5.38 17.53 20.91
CA ALA A 140 6.56 18.39 20.77
C ALA A 140 7.22 18.77 22.11
N ILE A 141 6.43 19.11 23.13
CA ILE A 141 6.96 19.52 24.46
C ILE A 141 7.77 18.39 25.10
N GLU A 142 7.23 17.17 25.08
CA GLU A 142 7.91 16.01 25.64
C GLU A 142 9.16 15.66 24.81
N ALA A 143 9.05 15.77 23.48
CA ALA A 143 10.17 15.53 22.57
C ALA A 143 11.34 16.49 22.85
N GLU A 144 11.07 17.79 23.03
CA GLU A 144 12.07 18.80 23.36
C GLU A 144 12.73 18.54 24.73
N GLN A 145 11.94 18.12 25.72
CA GLN A 145 12.48 17.75 27.04
C GLN A 145 13.45 16.55 26.93
N ARG A 146 13.08 15.51 26.18
CA ARG A 146 13.91 14.31 25.97
C ARG A 146 15.15 14.61 25.13
N ALA A 147 15.01 15.32 24.01
CA ALA A 147 16.14 15.73 23.19
C ALA A 147 17.08 16.67 23.96
N GLY A 148 16.54 17.62 24.73
CA GLY A 148 17.32 18.51 25.59
C GLY A 148 18.04 17.77 26.72
N ALA A 149 17.45 16.72 27.28
CA ALA A 149 18.14 15.83 28.22
C ALA A 149 19.30 15.10 27.52
N GLY A 150 19.09 14.61 26.31
CA GLY A 150 20.14 14.00 25.47
C GLY A 150 21.32 14.93 25.24
N VAL A 151 21.08 16.21 24.89
CA VAL A 151 22.14 17.24 24.74
C VAL A 151 22.96 17.44 26.03
N ARG A 152 22.33 17.28 27.21
CA ARG A 152 23.00 17.45 28.52
C ARG A 152 23.75 16.20 28.99
N ILE A 153 23.24 15.02 28.68
CA ILE A 153 23.78 13.73 29.15
C ILE A 153 24.83 13.21 28.17
N TYR A 154 24.54 13.23 26.87
CA TYR A 154 25.39 12.72 25.79
C TYR A 154 26.00 13.90 25.01
N LEU A 155 26.92 14.61 25.67
CA LEU A 155 27.49 15.88 25.18
C LEU A 155 28.24 15.77 23.85
N ASP A 156 28.68 14.56 23.48
CA ASP A 156 29.41 14.21 22.27
C ASP A 156 28.48 13.86 21.10
N ASP A 157 27.18 13.64 21.35
CA ASP A 157 26.26 13.14 20.34
C ASP A 157 25.47 14.30 19.67
N PRO A 158 25.85 14.71 18.45
CA PRO A 158 25.18 15.82 17.75
C PRO A 158 23.74 15.51 17.35
N ARG A 159 23.33 14.22 17.37
CA ARG A 159 22.00 13.80 16.91
C ARG A 159 20.88 14.45 17.73
N PHE A 160 21.08 14.63 19.03
CA PHE A 160 20.09 15.29 19.89
C PHE A 160 19.92 16.77 19.58
N PHE A 161 21.02 17.50 19.37
CA PHE A 161 20.93 18.91 18.99
C PHE A 161 20.35 19.07 17.59
N ARG A 162 20.64 18.13 16.67
CA ARG A 162 20.02 18.12 15.34
C ARG A 162 18.49 18.03 15.41
N LEU A 163 17.92 17.18 16.27
CA LEU A 163 16.46 17.09 16.44
C LEU A 163 15.84 18.44 16.86
N LEU A 164 16.51 19.17 17.75
CA LEU A 164 16.06 20.50 18.18
C LEU A 164 16.23 21.53 17.05
N LEU A 165 17.37 21.51 16.37
CA LEU A 165 17.69 22.44 15.28
C LEU A 165 16.72 22.30 14.10
N GLU A 166 16.31 21.08 13.75
CA GLU A 166 15.34 20.81 12.68
C GLU A 166 13.95 21.44 12.95
N ARG A 167 13.69 21.86 14.20
CA ARG A 167 12.49 22.61 14.58
C ARG A 167 12.62 24.12 14.50
N VAL A 168 13.83 24.64 14.39
CA VAL A 168 14.08 26.06 14.19
C VAL A 168 13.85 26.37 12.71
N PRO A 169 12.81 27.17 12.34
CA PRO A 169 12.50 27.41 10.94
C PRO A 169 13.62 28.14 10.21
N VAL A 170 14.24 29.12 10.87
CA VAL A 170 15.34 29.94 10.35
C VAL A 170 16.41 30.05 11.44
N PRO A 171 17.42 29.16 11.47
CA PRO A 171 18.49 29.22 12.45
C PRO A 171 19.40 30.43 12.21
N GLY A 172 20.02 30.92 13.29
CA GLY A 172 20.92 32.06 13.25
C GLY A 172 22.34 31.73 13.70
N PHE A 173 23.15 32.78 13.87
CA PHE A 173 24.56 32.65 14.25
C PHE A 173 24.76 31.93 15.60
N ARG A 174 23.84 32.10 16.56
CA ARG A 174 23.91 31.38 17.86
C ARG A 174 23.78 29.87 17.68
N ASP A 175 22.90 29.44 16.77
CA ASP A 175 22.72 28.02 16.45
C ASP A 175 23.99 27.46 15.78
N TYR A 176 24.63 28.24 14.90
CA TYR A 176 25.91 27.86 14.32
C TYR A 176 27.00 27.65 15.37
N LEU A 177 27.11 28.54 16.36
CA LEU A 177 28.06 28.34 17.47
C LEU A 177 27.78 27.06 18.25
N ALA A 178 26.50 26.71 18.43
CA ALA A 178 26.11 25.45 19.04
C ALA A 178 26.42 24.23 18.15
N VAL A 179 26.24 24.34 16.82
CA VAL A 179 26.67 23.31 15.86
C VAL A 179 28.18 23.08 15.98
N ARG A 180 28.99 24.14 15.98
CA ARG A 180 30.45 24.06 16.07
C ARG A 180 30.99 23.39 17.34
N ARG A 181 30.19 23.30 18.40
CA ARG A 181 30.57 22.53 19.59
C ARG A 181 30.84 21.06 19.28
N TYR A 182 30.18 20.51 18.27
CA TYR A 182 30.27 19.10 17.86
C TYR A 182 31.26 18.86 16.72
N GLU A 183 32.11 19.85 16.42
CA GLU A 183 33.01 19.84 15.27
C GLU A 183 33.97 18.64 15.31
N ALA A 184 33.72 17.69 14.40
CA ALA A 184 34.50 16.47 14.22
C ALA A 184 34.34 15.95 12.79
N PRO A 185 35.32 15.21 12.23
CA PRO A 185 35.20 14.60 10.90
C PRO A 185 34.32 13.34 10.95
N THR A 186 33.10 13.44 11.49
CA THR A 186 32.14 12.34 11.60
C THR A 186 30.94 12.55 10.68
N PRO A 187 30.33 11.47 10.17
CA PRO A 187 29.09 11.56 9.39
C PRO A 187 27.96 12.29 10.15
N GLU A 188 27.85 12.09 11.46
CA GLU A 188 26.82 12.70 12.29
C GLU A 188 27.00 14.22 12.40
N TYR A 189 28.25 14.70 12.51
CA TYR A 189 28.53 16.13 12.49
C TYR A 189 28.22 16.75 11.14
N ARG A 190 28.61 16.09 10.03
CA ARG A 190 28.26 16.55 8.67
C ARG A 190 26.76 16.68 8.48
N ARG A 191 25.97 15.71 8.96
CA ARG A 191 24.50 15.77 8.91
C ARG A 191 23.93 16.91 9.75
N LEU A 192 24.49 17.17 10.93
CA LEU A 192 24.10 18.32 11.77
C LEU A 192 24.41 19.65 11.07
N LEU A 193 25.63 19.79 10.52
CA LEU A 193 26.04 20.99 9.80
C LEU A 193 25.17 21.22 8.57
N LEU A 194 24.90 20.18 7.77
CA LEU A 194 24.01 20.27 6.62
C LEU A 194 22.58 20.67 7.01
N SER A 195 22.08 20.17 8.14
CA SER A 195 20.76 20.54 8.67
C SER A 195 20.66 22.04 9.01
N TYR A 196 21.75 22.64 9.51
CA TYR A 196 21.86 24.09 9.67
C TYR A 196 21.90 24.80 8.31
N LEU A 197 22.77 24.35 7.41
CA LEU A 197 23.05 24.98 6.11
C LEU A 197 21.82 25.11 5.19
N ILE A 198 20.96 24.08 5.15
CA ILE A 198 19.75 24.08 4.32
C ILE A 198 18.70 25.11 4.80
N ARG A 199 18.75 25.53 6.07
CA ARG A 199 17.73 26.39 6.70
C ARG A 199 18.22 27.83 6.92
N VAL A 200 19.52 28.04 7.06
CA VAL A 200 20.08 29.38 7.29
C VAL A 200 20.00 30.22 5.99
N PRO A 201 19.58 31.49 6.07
CA PRO A 201 19.57 32.39 4.92
C PRO A 201 20.97 32.64 4.34
N ASP A 202 21.02 33.11 3.09
CA ASP A 202 22.28 33.51 2.47
C ASP A 202 22.99 34.60 3.27
N SER A 203 24.24 34.32 3.63
CA SER A 203 25.08 35.15 4.47
C SER A 203 26.54 34.72 4.34
N THR A 204 27.47 35.60 4.72
CA THR A 204 28.90 35.28 4.79
C THR A 204 29.16 34.05 5.66
N HIS A 205 28.49 33.93 6.82
CA HIS A 205 28.61 32.78 7.71
C HIS A 205 28.09 31.48 7.08
N ARG A 206 27.01 31.53 6.26
CA ARG A 206 26.55 30.34 5.51
C ARG A 206 27.63 29.86 4.54
N ARG A 207 28.29 30.77 3.83
CA ARG A 207 29.37 30.44 2.89
C ARG A 207 30.58 29.82 3.61
N GLU A 208 31.01 30.41 4.72
CA GLU A 208 32.09 29.84 5.54
C GLU A 208 31.74 28.43 6.06
N ALA A 209 30.50 28.22 6.49
CA ALA A 209 30.02 26.92 6.94
C ALA A 209 29.92 25.89 5.80
N LEU A 210 29.60 26.31 4.57
CA LEU A 210 29.61 25.46 3.37
C LEU A 210 31.03 25.05 2.97
N GLU A 211 31.99 25.98 3.00
CA GLU A 211 33.41 25.67 2.80
C GLU A 211 33.90 24.66 3.85
N ARG A 212 33.51 24.86 5.12
CA ARG A 212 33.83 23.92 6.19
C ARG A 212 33.23 22.54 5.95
N TYR A 213 31.98 22.47 5.46
CA TYR A 213 31.32 21.21 5.11
C TYR A 213 32.13 20.41 4.08
N PHE A 214 32.62 21.06 3.02
CA PHE A 214 33.45 20.40 2.02
C PHE A 214 34.85 20.02 2.52
N VAL A 215 35.47 20.83 3.38
CA VAL A 215 36.74 20.47 4.06
C VAL A 215 36.59 19.20 4.90
N LEU A 216 35.39 18.91 5.39
CA LEU A 216 35.07 17.71 6.16
C LEU A 216 34.63 16.53 5.29
N GLU A 217 34.88 16.60 3.98
CA GLU A 217 34.47 15.62 2.98
C GLU A 217 32.95 15.44 2.93
N GLY A 218 32.23 16.57 3.01
CA GLY A 218 30.80 16.61 2.74
C GLY A 218 30.48 16.30 1.28
N ASP A 219 29.51 15.42 1.08
CA ASP A 219 29.19 14.76 -0.18
C ASP A 219 27.77 15.03 -0.68
N ASP A 220 26.94 15.76 0.06
CA ASP A 220 25.56 16.06 -0.35
C ASP A 220 25.54 17.17 -1.43
N PRO A 221 24.96 16.92 -2.62
CA PRO A 221 24.93 17.89 -3.71
C PRO A 221 24.18 19.18 -3.37
N VAL A 222 23.26 19.15 -2.39
CA VAL A 222 22.54 20.36 -1.96
C VAL A 222 23.50 21.43 -1.44
N ALA A 223 24.65 21.06 -0.86
CA ALA A 223 25.64 22.03 -0.39
C ALA A 223 26.25 22.83 -1.56
N ALA A 224 26.54 22.17 -2.69
CA ALA A 224 27.07 22.84 -3.87
C ALA A 224 26.00 23.75 -4.50
N LEU A 225 24.75 23.29 -4.52
CA LEU A 225 23.62 24.09 -4.98
C LEU A 225 23.38 25.34 -4.11
N LEU A 226 23.48 25.23 -2.78
CA LEU A 226 23.34 26.39 -1.89
C LEU A 226 24.42 27.45 -2.14
N LEU A 227 25.64 27.02 -2.52
CA LEU A 227 26.68 27.96 -2.97
C LEU A 227 26.27 28.59 -4.31
N LEU A 228 25.86 27.79 -5.30
CA LEU A 228 25.42 28.29 -6.61
C LEU A 228 24.30 29.33 -6.51
N GLU A 229 23.35 29.14 -5.58
CA GLU A 229 22.25 30.07 -5.30
C GLU A 229 22.67 31.33 -4.51
N SER A 230 23.93 31.41 -4.06
CA SER A 230 24.41 32.54 -3.26
C SER A 230 24.65 33.78 -4.13
N ALA A 231 24.26 34.94 -3.63
CA ALA A 231 24.39 36.18 -4.38
C ALA A 231 25.87 36.62 -4.52
N GLY A 232 26.20 37.22 -5.67
CA GLY A 232 27.49 37.87 -5.89
C GLY A 232 28.64 36.94 -6.26
N LEU A 233 28.36 35.71 -6.70
CA LEU A 233 29.35 34.84 -7.31
C LEU A 233 29.80 35.38 -8.68
N SER A 234 31.09 35.23 -8.98
CA SER A 234 31.59 35.40 -10.34
C SER A 234 31.16 34.22 -11.21
N GLU A 235 31.11 34.41 -12.52
CA GLU A 235 30.76 33.35 -13.48
C GLU A 235 31.65 32.10 -13.35
N ALA A 236 32.96 32.30 -13.19
CA ALA A 236 33.89 31.18 -12.94
C ALA A 236 33.63 30.45 -11.61
N ALA A 237 33.16 31.16 -10.59
CA ALA A 237 32.80 30.53 -9.32
C ALA A 237 31.48 29.75 -9.46
N MET A 238 30.48 30.30 -10.16
CA MET A 238 29.24 29.58 -10.47
C MET A 238 29.56 28.28 -11.22
N GLU A 239 30.41 28.32 -12.26
CA GLU A 239 30.79 27.14 -13.06
C GLU A 239 31.43 26.06 -12.19
N ARG A 240 32.35 26.45 -11.30
CA ARG A 240 33.00 25.53 -10.35
C ARG A 240 31.98 24.85 -9.42
N GLU A 241 31.02 25.60 -8.88
CA GLU A 241 30.02 25.01 -7.98
C GLU A 241 28.99 24.17 -8.73
N PHE A 242 28.65 24.53 -9.97
CA PHE A 242 27.80 23.72 -10.84
C PHE A 242 28.46 22.39 -11.21
N ASP A 243 29.75 22.39 -11.57
CA ASP A 243 30.50 21.16 -11.83
C ASP A 243 30.61 20.28 -10.57
N ARG A 244 30.82 20.90 -9.39
CA ARG A 244 30.77 20.18 -8.10
C ARG A 244 29.40 19.56 -7.86
N PHE A 245 28.33 20.31 -8.10
CA PHE A 245 26.95 19.83 -7.97
C PHE A 245 26.70 18.58 -8.82
N LEU A 246 27.14 18.59 -10.09
CA LEU A 246 27.03 17.44 -10.98
C LEU A 246 27.90 16.25 -10.50
N ALA A 247 29.12 16.51 -10.05
CA ALA A 247 30.05 15.48 -9.57
C ALA A 247 29.56 14.78 -8.30
N LEU A 248 28.84 15.50 -7.43
CA LEU A 248 28.21 14.95 -6.23
C LEU A 248 26.88 14.21 -6.51
N GLY A 249 26.50 14.05 -7.78
CA GLY A 249 25.29 13.33 -8.17
C GLY A 249 24.01 14.17 -8.11
N GLY A 250 24.12 15.50 -7.99
CA GLY A 250 22.96 16.40 -7.96
C GLY A 250 22.06 16.30 -9.18
N ALA A 251 22.60 15.82 -10.31
CA ALA A 251 21.87 15.53 -11.54
C ALA A 251 20.84 14.39 -11.42
N TYR A 252 20.88 13.58 -10.35
CA TYR A 252 19.97 12.46 -10.13
C TYR A 252 18.86 12.79 -9.11
N GLU A 253 18.84 14.01 -8.57
CA GLU A 253 17.80 14.46 -7.66
C GLU A 253 16.90 15.51 -8.32
N HIS A 254 15.63 15.15 -8.54
CA HIS A 254 14.68 15.96 -9.32
C HIS A 254 14.50 17.38 -8.75
N ASP A 255 14.29 17.50 -7.43
CA ASP A 255 14.11 18.82 -6.80
C ASP A 255 15.37 19.69 -6.89
N LEU A 256 16.56 19.07 -6.94
CA LEU A 256 17.82 19.80 -7.02
C LEU A 256 18.15 20.24 -8.45
N ILE A 257 17.93 19.40 -9.46
CA ILE A 257 18.17 19.79 -10.86
C ILE A 257 17.29 20.95 -11.28
N ARG A 258 16.03 20.98 -10.81
CA ARG A 258 15.11 22.09 -11.09
C ARG A 258 15.64 23.41 -10.50
N ARG A 259 16.08 23.38 -9.23
CA ARG A 259 16.69 24.55 -8.58
C ARG A 259 17.99 24.98 -9.25
N ALA A 260 18.82 24.03 -9.67
CA ALA A 260 20.05 24.32 -10.41
C ALA A 260 19.75 24.97 -11.77
N PHE A 261 18.71 24.51 -12.46
CA PHE A 261 18.24 25.09 -13.73
C PHE A 261 17.75 26.53 -13.55
N GLU A 262 16.99 26.79 -12.48
CA GLU A 262 16.50 28.13 -12.14
C GLU A 262 17.64 29.09 -11.77
N ALA A 263 18.59 28.64 -10.94
CA ALA A 263 19.71 29.44 -10.47
C ALA A 263 20.84 29.63 -11.50
N GLY A 264 20.98 28.69 -12.44
CA GLY A 264 22.07 28.67 -13.42
C GLY A 264 22.03 29.83 -14.42
N ASN A 265 23.17 30.11 -15.05
CA ASN A 265 23.25 31.00 -16.21
C ASN A 265 22.83 30.26 -17.50
N ASP A 266 22.81 30.96 -18.63
CA ASP A 266 22.34 30.38 -19.90
C ASP A 266 23.16 29.17 -20.35
N GLY A 267 24.49 29.20 -20.16
CA GLY A 267 25.36 28.05 -20.48
C GLY A 267 25.07 26.82 -19.60
N MET A 268 24.79 27.01 -18.32
CA MET A 268 24.39 25.92 -17.42
C MET A 268 23.03 25.33 -17.80
N ARG A 269 22.07 26.19 -18.16
CA ARG A 269 20.75 25.76 -18.62
C ARG A 269 20.87 24.94 -19.90
N GLU A 270 21.67 25.38 -20.87
CA GLU A 270 21.95 24.65 -22.10
C GLU A 270 22.55 23.27 -21.80
N ARG A 271 23.57 23.20 -20.92
CA ARG A 271 24.16 21.91 -20.48
C ARG A 271 23.12 20.97 -19.86
N LEU A 272 22.18 21.48 -19.07
CA LEU A 272 21.10 20.66 -18.49
C LEU A 272 20.08 20.23 -19.55
N LEU A 273 19.70 21.13 -20.47
CA LEU A 273 18.80 20.80 -21.59
C LEU A 273 19.39 19.69 -22.45
N GLU A 274 20.64 19.85 -22.89
CA GLU A 274 21.37 18.84 -23.67
C GLU A 274 21.42 17.50 -22.94
N ARG A 275 21.74 17.53 -21.64
CA ARG A 275 21.82 16.32 -20.81
C ARG A 275 20.48 15.60 -20.71
N PHE A 276 19.38 16.34 -20.57
CA PHE A 276 18.06 15.76 -20.27
C PHE A 276 17.17 15.52 -21.49
N THR A 277 17.53 16.04 -22.67
CA THR A 277 16.76 15.84 -23.91
C THR A 277 16.58 14.36 -24.26
N ASP A 278 17.65 13.56 -24.20
CA ASP A 278 17.62 12.11 -24.48
C ASP A 278 17.88 11.25 -23.22
N PHE A 279 17.73 11.83 -22.03
CA PHE A 279 18.07 11.15 -20.79
C PHE A 279 17.22 9.90 -20.58
N THR A 280 17.89 8.83 -20.19
CA THR A 280 17.27 7.58 -19.76
C THR A 280 17.90 7.17 -18.45
N GLY A 281 17.08 7.04 -17.40
CA GLY A 281 17.54 6.74 -16.06
C GLY A 281 16.51 7.07 -14.99
N GLU A 282 16.95 6.96 -13.75
CA GLU A 282 16.14 7.25 -12.56
C GLU A 282 16.52 8.61 -11.97
N LEU A 283 15.51 9.37 -11.57
CA LEU A 283 15.64 10.56 -10.73
C LEU A 283 14.92 10.29 -9.41
N VAL A 284 15.45 10.82 -8.32
CA VAL A 284 14.87 10.63 -6.99
C VAL A 284 14.46 11.95 -6.33
N VAL A 285 13.56 11.86 -5.37
CA VAL A 285 13.20 12.95 -4.45
C VAL A 285 13.46 12.46 -3.03
N ASP A 286 14.51 12.98 -2.37
CA ASP A 286 14.80 12.76 -0.94
C ASP A 286 14.84 14.12 -0.21
N ARG A 287 13.66 14.68 0.05
CA ARG A 287 13.54 15.99 0.72
C ARG A 287 14.02 15.94 2.16
N ALA A 288 13.88 14.79 2.80
CA ALA A 288 14.27 14.60 4.19
C ALA A 288 15.77 14.31 4.36
N ARG A 289 16.53 14.15 3.28
CA ARG A 289 18.00 13.97 3.25
C ARG A 289 18.44 12.83 4.16
N LYS A 290 17.76 11.70 4.07
CA LYS A 290 17.98 10.55 4.95
C LYS A 290 18.32 9.26 4.21
N GLY A 291 18.63 9.37 2.91
CA GLY A 291 19.12 8.29 2.06
C GLY A 291 18.03 7.35 1.56
N VAL A 292 16.75 7.74 1.70
CA VAL A 292 15.59 6.94 1.32
C VAL A 292 14.64 7.87 0.60
N PRO A 293 14.59 7.80 -0.74
CA PRO A 293 13.78 8.73 -1.50
C PRO A 293 12.30 8.46 -1.26
N GLU A 294 11.53 9.54 -1.12
CA GLU A 294 10.07 9.48 -1.06
C GLU A 294 9.44 9.23 -2.44
N GLN A 295 10.18 9.55 -3.50
CA GLN A 295 9.70 9.42 -4.87
C GLN A 295 10.83 8.99 -5.80
N ARG A 296 10.48 8.17 -6.79
CA ARG A 296 11.36 7.79 -7.90
C ARG A 296 10.66 8.07 -9.22
N LEU A 297 11.39 8.67 -10.15
CA LEU A 297 10.92 9.06 -11.46
C LEU A 297 11.77 8.33 -12.49
N ILE A 298 11.13 7.48 -13.28
CA ILE A 298 11.79 6.71 -14.33
C ILE A 298 11.57 7.44 -15.65
N VAL A 299 12.66 7.97 -16.20
CA VAL A 299 12.68 8.78 -17.43
C VAL A 299 13.31 7.95 -18.54
N SER A 300 12.74 8.03 -19.75
CA SER A 300 13.25 7.36 -20.95
C SER A 300 13.12 8.28 -22.15
N ALA A 301 14.23 8.48 -22.86
CA ALA A 301 14.34 9.44 -23.97
C ALA A 301 13.74 10.82 -23.62
N GLY A 302 14.15 11.37 -22.47
CA GLY A 302 13.73 12.68 -21.98
C GLY A 302 12.29 12.78 -21.46
N ARG A 303 11.52 11.69 -21.48
CA ARG A 303 10.12 11.66 -21.04
C ARG A 303 9.90 10.82 -19.79
N LEU A 304 9.09 11.31 -18.87
CA LEU A 304 8.69 10.60 -17.65
C LEU A 304 7.69 9.49 -18.00
N HIS A 305 8.03 8.24 -17.65
CA HIS A 305 7.19 7.07 -17.92
C HIS A 305 6.57 6.52 -16.65
N THR A 306 7.33 6.53 -15.55
CA THR A 306 6.86 5.97 -14.28
C THR A 306 7.21 6.91 -13.14
N TRP A 307 6.25 7.11 -12.25
CA TRP A 307 6.45 7.86 -11.02
C TRP A 307 5.98 7.02 -9.83
N GLU A 308 6.94 6.59 -9.02
CA GLU A 308 6.74 5.85 -7.79
C GLU A 308 6.72 6.81 -6.60
N VAL A 309 5.78 6.61 -5.69
CA VAL A 309 5.64 7.40 -4.46
C VAL A 309 5.53 6.45 -3.28
N ASP A 310 6.44 6.62 -2.33
CA ASP A 310 6.55 5.86 -1.08
C ASP A 310 6.51 6.86 0.11
N PRO A 311 5.32 7.40 0.47
CA PRO A 311 5.22 8.37 1.55
C PRO A 311 5.63 7.79 2.91
N ASN A 312 5.38 6.50 3.14
CA ASN A 312 5.74 5.87 4.41
C ASN A 312 7.24 5.50 4.45
N ARG A 313 7.95 5.44 3.32
CA ARG A 313 9.39 5.13 3.22
C ARG A 313 9.76 3.72 3.69
N ASP A 314 8.86 2.78 3.50
CA ASP A 314 9.08 1.36 3.79
C ASP A 314 9.73 0.58 2.64
N GLY A 315 10.05 1.28 1.54
CA GLY A 315 10.70 0.76 0.35
C GLY A 315 9.75 0.14 -0.67
N ARG A 316 8.44 0.05 -0.38
CA ARG A 316 7.41 -0.38 -1.32
C ARG A 316 6.54 0.83 -1.65
N PRO A 317 6.52 1.30 -2.91
CA PRO A 317 5.71 2.46 -3.24
C PRO A 317 4.22 2.15 -3.03
N GLU A 318 3.55 3.04 -2.29
CA GLU A 318 2.09 3.04 -2.18
C GLU A 318 1.42 3.34 -3.52
N PHE A 319 2.08 4.15 -4.36
CA PHE A 319 1.60 4.51 -5.69
C PHE A 319 2.69 4.26 -6.72
N MET A 320 2.35 3.50 -7.76
CA MET A 320 3.13 3.35 -8.96
C MET A 320 2.31 3.85 -10.14
N MET A 321 2.69 4.99 -10.68
CA MET A 321 1.93 5.70 -11.72
C MET A 321 2.62 5.54 -13.08
N SER A 322 1.89 5.04 -14.08
CA SER A 322 2.27 5.22 -15.48
C SER A 322 1.89 6.63 -15.91
N ILE A 323 2.87 7.38 -16.39
CA ILE A 323 2.72 8.78 -16.79
C ILE A 323 2.71 8.88 -18.32
N GLU A 324 1.80 9.68 -18.85
CA GLU A 324 1.76 10.09 -20.25
C GLU A 324 1.47 11.59 -20.32
N ASN A 325 2.29 12.35 -21.04
CA ASN A 325 2.18 13.82 -21.11
C ASN A 325 2.10 14.48 -19.72
N LEU A 326 2.97 14.06 -18.81
CA LEU A 326 3.02 14.52 -17.40
C LEU A 326 1.77 14.21 -16.55
N LEU A 327 0.83 13.43 -17.07
CA LEU A 327 -0.40 13.06 -16.39
C LEU A 327 -0.50 11.55 -16.13
N PRO A 328 -1.10 11.12 -15.00
CA PRO A 328 -1.36 9.72 -14.75
C PRO A 328 -2.33 9.11 -15.76
N ARG A 329 -1.96 7.95 -16.31
CA ARG A 329 -2.83 7.12 -17.15
C ARG A 329 -3.30 5.87 -16.43
N MET A 330 -2.37 5.21 -15.74
CA MET A 330 -2.64 4.05 -14.90
C MET A 330 -1.96 4.23 -13.56
N VAL A 331 -2.63 3.82 -12.48
CA VAL A 331 -2.09 3.88 -11.13
C VAL A 331 -2.32 2.57 -10.42
N GLU A 332 -1.23 1.92 -10.03
CA GLU A 332 -1.29 0.84 -9.06
C GLU A 332 -1.15 1.43 -7.67
N HIS A 333 -2.12 1.14 -6.81
CA HIS A 333 -2.17 1.62 -5.44
C HIS A 333 -2.19 0.44 -4.48
N THR A 334 -1.29 0.47 -3.51
CA THR A 334 -1.25 -0.47 -2.38
C THR A 334 -1.35 0.33 -1.09
N GLY A 335 -2.44 0.14 -0.35
CA GLY A 335 -2.66 0.86 0.90
C GLY A 335 -3.46 0.05 1.93
N PRO A 336 -3.96 0.71 3.00
CA PRO A 336 -4.76 0.05 4.04
C PRO A 336 -6.02 -0.64 3.50
N GLY A 337 -6.59 -0.13 2.40
CA GLY A 337 -7.73 -0.72 1.68
C GLY A 337 -7.38 -1.91 0.78
N GLY A 338 -6.12 -2.35 0.77
CA GLY A 338 -5.59 -3.39 -0.12
C GLY A 338 -5.05 -2.84 -1.43
N TYR A 339 -4.81 -3.75 -2.38
CA TYR A 339 -4.36 -3.43 -3.72
C TYR A 339 -5.52 -3.00 -4.62
N SER A 340 -5.28 -2.01 -5.47
CA SER A 340 -6.22 -1.53 -6.49
C SER A 340 -5.46 -0.98 -7.69
N ASN A 341 -6.02 -1.17 -8.89
CA ASN A 341 -5.52 -0.56 -10.13
C ASN A 341 -6.56 0.43 -10.66
N LEU A 342 -6.13 1.66 -10.90
CA LEU A 342 -6.96 2.75 -11.43
C LEU A 342 -6.53 3.06 -12.85
N GLU A 343 -7.50 3.19 -13.74
CA GLU A 343 -7.31 3.62 -15.12
C GLU A 343 -8.04 4.94 -15.33
N TYR A 344 -7.28 5.97 -15.72
CA TYR A 344 -7.81 7.30 -15.97
C TYR A 344 -8.35 7.40 -17.40
N GLY A 345 -9.42 8.20 -17.56
CA GLY A 345 -9.85 8.72 -18.85
C GLY A 345 -9.18 10.07 -19.09
N ASP A 346 -9.97 11.12 -19.23
CA ASP A 346 -9.46 12.48 -19.19
C ASP A 346 -9.14 12.84 -17.73
N TYR A 347 -7.86 12.92 -17.40
CA TYR A 347 -7.42 13.22 -16.04
C TYR A 347 -8.04 14.54 -15.53
N PRO A 348 -8.64 14.57 -14.32
CA PRO A 348 -8.53 13.60 -13.22
C PRO A 348 -9.66 12.56 -13.13
N ALA A 349 -10.50 12.42 -14.15
CA ALA A 349 -11.59 11.46 -14.15
C ALA A 349 -11.07 10.02 -14.25
N VAL A 350 -11.43 9.20 -13.26
CA VAL A 350 -11.17 7.77 -13.25
C VAL A 350 -12.22 7.09 -14.09
N ARG A 351 -11.79 6.28 -15.04
CA ARG A 351 -12.68 5.52 -15.94
C ARG A 351 -13.00 4.15 -15.37
N ARG A 352 -12.00 3.52 -14.73
CA ARG A 352 -12.10 2.15 -14.24
C ARG A 352 -11.26 1.95 -12.98
N VAL A 353 -11.78 1.17 -12.04
CA VAL A 353 -11.05 0.72 -10.86
C VAL A 353 -11.15 -0.81 -10.78
N THR A 354 -10.01 -1.47 -10.57
CA THR A 354 -9.93 -2.93 -10.46
C THR A 354 -9.42 -3.32 -9.08
N PHE A 355 -10.09 -4.27 -8.44
CA PHE A 355 -9.66 -4.89 -7.19
C PHE A 355 -9.42 -6.38 -7.42
N PRO A 356 -8.43 -6.98 -6.73
CA PRO A 356 -8.29 -8.42 -6.69
C PRO A 356 -9.42 -9.01 -5.85
N ASP A 357 -9.88 -10.19 -6.27
CA ASP A 357 -10.85 -11.00 -5.54
C ASP A 357 -10.15 -12.12 -4.75
N ALA A 358 -10.81 -12.65 -3.73
CA ALA A 358 -10.23 -13.66 -2.83
C ALA A 358 -9.84 -14.95 -3.56
N ASP A 359 -10.62 -15.34 -4.57
CA ASP A 359 -10.43 -16.58 -5.35
C ASP A 359 -9.41 -16.42 -6.49
N GLY A 360 -8.60 -15.36 -6.46
CA GLY A 360 -7.65 -15.01 -7.52
C GLY A 360 -8.29 -14.38 -8.76
N GLY A 361 -9.61 -14.16 -8.74
CA GLY A 361 -10.34 -13.36 -9.72
C GLY A 361 -10.10 -11.86 -9.56
N ARG A 362 -10.89 -11.06 -10.29
CA ARG A 362 -10.88 -9.59 -10.15
C ARG A 362 -12.27 -9.01 -10.27
N VAL A 363 -12.48 -7.90 -9.58
CA VAL A 363 -13.71 -7.10 -9.65
C VAL A 363 -13.36 -5.77 -10.31
N VAL A 364 -14.03 -5.45 -11.41
CA VAL A 364 -13.80 -4.24 -12.19
C VAL A 364 -15.01 -3.33 -12.10
N TYR A 365 -14.83 -2.13 -11.56
CA TYR A 365 -15.83 -1.09 -11.51
C TYR A 365 -15.64 -0.14 -12.68
N ARG A 366 -16.70 0.09 -13.48
CA ARG A 366 -16.72 1.11 -14.54
C ARG A 366 -17.44 2.35 -14.06
N MET A 367 -16.77 3.49 -14.11
CA MET A 367 -17.29 4.73 -13.56
C MET A 367 -18.40 5.35 -14.43
N ILE A 368 -19.29 6.10 -13.80
CA ILE A 368 -20.30 6.93 -14.49
C ILE A 368 -19.61 8.19 -14.99
N GLY A 369 -19.16 8.20 -16.24
CA GLY A 369 -18.51 9.37 -16.84
C GLY A 369 -17.33 9.87 -16.00
N ASP A 370 -17.40 11.13 -15.58
CA ASP A 370 -16.43 11.87 -14.76
C ASP A 370 -16.77 11.90 -13.26
N ARG A 371 -17.75 11.12 -12.78
CA ARG A 371 -18.21 11.20 -11.38
C ARG A 371 -17.14 10.89 -10.34
N LEU A 372 -16.16 10.04 -10.68
CA LEU A 372 -15.03 9.76 -9.79
C LEU A 372 -13.80 10.51 -10.29
N GLU A 373 -13.56 11.70 -9.73
CA GLU A 373 -12.33 12.45 -9.95
C GLU A 373 -11.33 12.17 -8.82
N LEU A 374 -10.10 11.82 -9.17
CA LEU A 374 -9.03 11.60 -8.19
C LEU A 374 -7.77 12.31 -8.62
N LEU A 375 -7.45 13.38 -7.90
CA LEU A 375 -6.25 14.17 -8.11
C LEU A 375 -5.06 13.52 -7.38
N LEU A 376 -4.08 13.02 -8.13
CA LEU A 376 -2.82 12.47 -7.60
C LEU A 376 -1.62 13.34 -7.95
N VAL A 377 -1.61 13.91 -9.15
CA VAL A 377 -0.63 14.88 -9.65
C VAL A 377 -1.31 16.25 -9.79
N ASN A 378 -0.62 17.33 -9.45
CA ASN A 378 -1.15 18.69 -9.59
C ASN A 378 -1.27 19.07 -11.08
N PRO A 379 -2.48 19.19 -11.64
CA PRO A 379 -2.68 19.42 -13.07
C PRO A 379 -2.30 20.85 -13.49
N ARG A 380 -2.18 21.79 -12.54
CA ARG A 380 -1.68 23.13 -12.86
C ARG A 380 -0.19 23.13 -13.21
N LEU A 381 0.51 22.06 -12.88
CA LEU A 381 1.93 21.88 -13.17
C LEU A 381 2.16 20.86 -14.29
N SER A 382 1.11 20.26 -14.85
CA SER A 382 1.22 19.32 -15.97
C SER A 382 1.29 20.01 -17.33
N ASP A 383 0.97 21.30 -17.42
CA ASP A 383 1.22 22.08 -18.62
C ASP A 383 2.74 22.21 -18.82
N PRO A 384 3.31 21.66 -19.91
CA PRO A 384 4.75 21.64 -20.07
C PRO A 384 5.30 23.06 -20.16
N GLN A 385 6.20 23.40 -19.24
CA GLN A 385 6.97 24.62 -19.30
C GLN A 385 7.88 24.63 -20.51
N ARG A 386 8.17 25.84 -21.00
CA ARG A 386 8.98 26.10 -22.18
C ARG A 386 10.15 27.01 -21.83
N ASP A 387 11.24 26.85 -22.56
CA ASP A 387 12.37 27.79 -22.49
C ASP A 387 12.05 29.13 -23.19
N ALA A 388 13.04 30.01 -23.25
CA ALA A 388 12.91 31.34 -23.86
C ALA A 388 12.58 31.30 -25.36
N ASP A 389 12.94 30.22 -26.05
CA ASP A 389 12.69 30.01 -27.48
C ASP A 389 11.36 29.28 -27.74
N GLY A 390 10.62 28.95 -26.67
CA GLY A 390 9.33 28.28 -26.74
C GLY A 390 9.43 26.77 -26.92
N VAL A 391 10.61 26.17 -26.77
CA VAL A 391 10.82 24.72 -26.79
C VAL A 391 10.37 24.14 -25.46
N VAL A 392 9.64 23.02 -25.49
CA VAL A 392 9.18 22.34 -24.28
C VAL A 392 10.39 21.79 -23.52
N LEU A 393 10.48 22.08 -22.23
CA LEU A 393 11.54 21.54 -21.38
C LEU A 393 11.39 20.01 -21.26
N PRO A 394 12.50 19.25 -21.21
CA PRO A 394 12.47 17.83 -20.88
C PRO A 394 11.71 17.55 -19.58
N ASP A 395 11.02 16.40 -19.48
CA ASP A 395 10.16 16.08 -18.33
C ASP A 395 10.92 16.08 -16.99
N ALA A 396 12.21 15.76 -17.03
CA ALA A 396 13.11 15.82 -15.88
C ALA A 396 13.29 17.23 -15.29
N LEU A 397 13.07 18.28 -16.08
CA LEU A 397 13.20 19.68 -15.67
C LEU A 397 11.84 20.35 -15.43
N GLN A 398 10.74 19.64 -15.67
CA GLN A 398 9.39 20.14 -15.43
C GLN A 398 9.11 20.25 -13.92
N PRO A 399 8.29 21.23 -13.47
CA PRO A 399 7.84 21.26 -12.10
C PRO A 399 6.85 20.11 -11.85
N LEU A 400 7.26 19.10 -11.10
CA LEU A 400 6.39 17.99 -10.73
C LEU A 400 6.00 18.07 -9.27
N ALA A 401 4.70 17.98 -8.99
CA ALA A 401 4.19 17.88 -7.63
C ALA A 401 2.97 16.97 -7.54
N LEU A 402 2.88 16.26 -6.43
CA LEU A 402 1.68 15.51 -6.07
C LEU A 402 0.58 16.45 -5.58
N ALA A 403 -0.66 16.03 -5.72
CA ALA A 403 -1.81 16.72 -5.14
C ALA A 403 -1.85 16.53 -3.61
N ASP A 404 -2.28 17.56 -2.89
CA ASP A 404 -2.46 17.55 -1.44
C ASP A 404 -3.86 18.12 -1.12
N PRO A 405 -4.74 17.38 -0.39
CA PRO A 405 -4.52 16.07 0.24
C PRO A 405 -4.58 14.88 -0.73
N PHE A 406 -3.77 13.86 -0.43
CA PHE A 406 -3.87 12.53 -1.06
C PHE A 406 -5.18 11.87 -0.66
N THR A 407 -6.03 11.53 -1.62
CA THR A 407 -7.31 10.87 -1.36
C THR A 407 -7.10 9.35 -1.25
N ILE A 408 -7.44 8.78 -0.10
CA ILE A 408 -7.46 7.32 0.08
C ILE A 408 -8.75 6.78 -0.54
N LEU A 409 -8.62 5.85 -1.48
CA LEU A 409 -9.74 5.22 -2.16
C LEU A 409 -10.32 4.07 -1.33
N ASP A 410 -11.57 4.19 -0.88
CA ASP A 410 -12.32 3.07 -0.32
C ASP A 410 -13.28 2.45 -1.37
N ARG A 411 -13.57 1.15 -1.21
CA ARG A 411 -14.43 0.39 -2.15
C ARG A 411 -15.86 0.95 -2.22
N ASP A 412 -16.39 1.52 -1.13
CA ASP A 412 -17.75 2.05 -1.13
C ASP A 412 -17.85 3.34 -1.96
N THR A 413 -16.84 4.21 -1.88
CA THR A 413 -16.73 5.40 -2.72
C THR A 413 -16.64 5.02 -4.19
N VAL A 414 -15.84 4.02 -4.55
CA VAL A 414 -15.78 3.51 -5.93
C VAL A 414 -17.14 2.99 -6.38
N ARG A 415 -17.79 2.15 -5.56
CA ARG A 415 -19.09 1.55 -5.87
C ARG A 415 -20.18 2.60 -6.08
N ARG A 416 -20.25 3.66 -5.26
CA ARG A 416 -21.24 4.73 -5.41
C ARG A 416 -21.12 5.53 -6.71
N ASN A 417 -19.92 5.57 -7.29
CA ASN A 417 -19.63 6.30 -8.52
C ASN A 417 -19.58 5.41 -9.78
N ALA A 418 -19.79 4.09 -9.62
CA ALA A 418 -19.76 3.14 -10.71
C ALA A 418 -21.13 2.95 -11.37
N ALA A 419 -21.13 2.78 -12.70
CA ALA A 419 -22.29 2.40 -13.50
C ALA A 419 -22.43 0.88 -13.55
N PHE A 420 -21.30 0.17 -13.60
CA PHE A 420 -21.24 -1.28 -13.69
C PHE A 420 -20.16 -1.86 -12.79
N VAL A 421 -20.40 -3.07 -12.30
CA VAL A 421 -19.42 -3.93 -11.64
C VAL A 421 -19.32 -5.22 -12.43
N GLU A 422 -18.12 -5.59 -12.83
CA GLU A 422 -17.83 -6.81 -13.58
C GLU A 422 -17.02 -7.76 -12.70
N HIS A 423 -17.47 -9.01 -12.60
CA HIS A 423 -16.76 -10.08 -11.91
C HIS A 423 -16.07 -10.98 -12.94
N HIS A 424 -14.77 -11.17 -12.76
CA HIS A 424 -13.92 -11.98 -13.63
C HIS A 424 -13.27 -13.10 -12.81
N THR A 425 -13.18 -14.30 -13.38
CA THR A 425 -12.34 -15.37 -12.83
C THR A 425 -10.87 -15.12 -13.19
N ALA A 426 -9.94 -15.81 -12.53
CA ALA A 426 -8.49 -15.56 -12.67
C ALA A 426 -7.97 -15.60 -14.12
N SER A 427 -8.52 -16.47 -14.96
CA SER A 427 -8.06 -16.70 -16.34
C SER A 427 -8.99 -16.11 -17.41
N ALA A 428 -10.14 -15.55 -17.04
CA ALA A 428 -11.13 -15.11 -18.02
C ALA A 428 -10.85 -13.69 -18.56
N ALA A 429 -10.99 -13.54 -19.88
CA ALA A 429 -10.96 -12.23 -20.53
C ALA A 429 -12.31 -11.48 -20.41
N LEU A 430 -13.41 -12.23 -20.41
CA LEU A 430 -14.77 -11.71 -20.27
C LEU A 430 -15.27 -11.91 -18.83
N PRO A 431 -16.12 -11.00 -18.33
CA PRO A 431 -16.75 -11.18 -17.04
C PRO A 431 -17.82 -12.28 -17.10
N HIS A 432 -17.88 -13.10 -16.06
CA HIS A 432 -18.96 -14.09 -15.88
C HIS A 432 -20.19 -13.48 -15.20
N ARG A 433 -20.07 -12.28 -14.63
CA ARG A 433 -21.20 -11.53 -14.07
C ARG A 433 -21.00 -10.04 -14.21
N ILE A 434 -22.04 -9.34 -14.65
CA ILE A 434 -22.08 -7.88 -14.76
C ILE A 434 -23.28 -7.37 -13.96
N VAL A 435 -23.04 -6.45 -13.04
CA VAL A 435 -24.05 -5.80 -12.21
C VAL A 435 -24.13 -4.33 -12.60
N GLN A 436 -25.30 -3.88 -13.06
CA GLN A 436 -25.61 -2.48 -13.25
C GLN A 436 -25.96 -1.84 -11.90
N LEU A 437 -25.39 -0.67 -11.64
CA LEU A 437 -25.59 0.08 -10.43
C LEU A 437 -26.30 1.41 -10.69
N GLU A 438 -27.08 1.83 -9.70
CA GLU A 438 -27.61 3.20 -9.59
C GLU A 438 -27.32 3.71 -8.17
N ASN A 439 -26.54 4.79 -8.05
CA ASN A 439 -26.09 5.37 -6.78
C ASN A 439 -25.48 4.32 -5.81
N GLY A 440 -24.74 3.35 -6.37
CA GLY A 440 -24.10 2.26 -5.63
C GLY A 440 -25.00 1.06 -5.32
N GLN A 441 -26.29 1.11 -5.59
CA GLN A 441 -27.20 -0.02 -5.39
C GLN A 441 -27.36 -0.83 -6.69
N PRO A 442 -27.41 -2.17 -6.64
CA PRO A 442 -27.70 -2.98 -7.81
C PRO A 442 -29.13 -2.71 -8.29
N VAL A 443 -29.30 -2.61 -9.61
CA VAL A 443 -30.63 -2.50 -10.27
C VAL A 443 -30.89 -3.68 -11.21
N ARG A 444 -29.83 -4.21 -11.81
CA ARG A 444 -29.87 -5.39 -12.68
C ARG A 444 -28.54 -6.12 -12.64
N SER A 445 -28.55 -7.45 -12.69
CA SER A 445 -27.35 -8.24 -12.99
C SER A 445 -27.62 -9.26 -14.07
N VAL A 446 -26.58 -9.54 -14.85
CA VAL A 446 -26.52 -10.64 -15.82
C VAL A 446 -25.34 -11.52 -15.46
N ALA A 447 -25.48 -12.83 -15.60
CA ALA A 447 -24.42 -13.79 -15.38
C ALA A 447 -24.40 -14.86 -16.48
N ASP A 448 -23.20 -15.38 -16.70
CA ASP A 448 -22.88 -16.58 -17.47
C ASP A 448 -22.37 -17.59 -16.44
N THR A 449 -23.25 -18.50 -16.00
CA THR A 449 -22.93 -19.50 -14.98
C THR A 449 -22.30 -20.76 -15.56
N THR A 450 -22.43 -21.00 -16.87
CA THR A 450 -21.85 -22.16 -17.56
C THR A 450 -20.45 -21.89 -18.13
N GLY A 451 -20.08 -20.62 -18.35
CA GLY A 451 -18.81 -20.19 -18.92
C GLY A 451 -18.73 -20.31 -20.44
N ASP A 452 -19.87 -20.39 -21.13
CA ASP A 452 -19.95 -20.52 -22.59
C ASP A 452 -19.96 -19.18 -23.34
N GLY A 453 -19.98 -18.06 -22.60
CA GLY A 453 -20.02 -16.70 -23.11
C GLY A 453 -21.43 -16.15 -23.33
N MET A 454 -22.48 -16.92 -23.04
CA MET A 454 -23.88 -16.50 -23.13
C MET A 454 -24.44 -16.17 -21.75
N THR A 455 -25.40 -15.25 -21.70
CA THR A 455 -26.10 -14.96 -20.44
C THR A 455 -27.18 -16.00 -20.20
N ASP A 456 -27.04 -16.75 -19.11
CA ASP A 456 -28.00 -17.78 -18.67
C ASP A 456 -28.78 -17.38 -17.42
N PHE A 457 -28.38 -16.27 -16.75
CA PHE A 457 -29.05 -15.80 -15.54
C PHE A 457 -29.16 -14.28 -15.48
N VAL A 458 -30.37 -13.77 -15.24
CA VAL A 458 -30.68 -12.34 -15.12
C VAL A 458 -31.40 -12.10 -13.80
N VAL A 459 -31.02 -11.07 -13.06
CA VAL A 459 -31.70 -10.66 -11.81
C VAL A 459 -32.01 -9.17 -11.88
N ARG A 460 -33.23 -8.80 -11.48
CA ARG A 460 -33.69 -7.43 -11.25
C ARG A 460 -33.76 -7.16 -9.76
N TYR A 461 -33.37 -5.95 -9.37
CA TYR A 461 -33.27 -5.55 -7.98
C TYR A 461 -34.19 -4.35 -7.71
N GLU A 462 -34.78 -4.32 -6.52
CA GLU A 462 -35.56 -3.21 -5.99
C GLU A 462 -34.94 -2.80 -4.65
N ASN A 463 -34.62 -1.50 -4.48
CA ASN A 463 -33.94 -0.97 -3.29
C ASN A 463 -32.63 -1.72 -2.93
N GLY A 464 -31.93 -2.22 -3.95
CA GLY A 464 -30.69 -2.97 -3.80
C GLY A 464 -30.83 -4.44 -3.39
N LEU A 465 -32.06 -4.95 -3.24
CA LEU A 465 -32.37 -6.36 -2.95
C LEU A 465 -32.91 -7.06 -4.20
N PRO A 466 -32.62 -8.35 -4.43
CA PRO A 466 -33.20 -9.07 -5.55
C PRO A 466 -34.73 -9.11 -5.41
N ALA A 467 -35.43 -8.91 -6.52
CA ALA A 467 -36.90 -8.91 -6.60
C ALA A 467 -37.40 -9.99 -7.60
N GLU A 468 -36.72 -10.13 -8.73
CA GLU A 468 -37.04 -11.11 -9.77
C GLU A 468 -35.77 -11.67 -10.41
N GLY A 469 -35.70 -12.98 -10.61
CA GLY A 469 -34.64 -13.69 -11.33
C GLY A 469 -35.20 -14.45 -12.53
N MET A 470 -34.39 -14.65 -13.57
CA MET A 470 -34.75 -15.41 -14.76
C MET A 470 -33.57 -16.31 -15.15
N ARG A 471 -33.78 -17.62 -15.30
CA ARG A 471 -32.76 -18.57 -15.79
C ARG A 471 -33.14 -19.22 -17.12
N ASP A 472 -32.13 -19.33 -17.98
CA ASP A 472 -32.12 -20.19 -19.16
C ASP A 472 -31.42 -21.49 -18.75
N LEU A 473 -32.19 -22.57 -18.64
CA LEU A 473 -31.61 -23.88 -18.29
C LEU A 473 -31.17 -24.68 -19.51
N THR A 474 -31.59 -24.27 -20.72
CA THR A 474 -31.40 -25.03 -21.95
C THR A 474 -30.25 -24.50 -22.80
N GLY A 475 -29.80 -23.27 -22.54
CA GLY A 475 -28.78 -22.55 -23.28
C GLY A 475 -29.27 -22.05 -24.64
N ASP A 476 -30.59 -21.95 -24.86
CA ASP A 476 -31.17 -21.55 -26.14
C ASP A 476 -31.43 -20.04 -26.27
N GLY A 477 -31.15 -19.28 -25.20
CA GLY A 477 -31.34 -17.83 -25.10
C GLY A 477 -32.71 -17.44 -24.52
N SER A 478 -33.55 -18.41 -24.19
CA SER A 478 -34.86 -18.18 -23.59
C SER A 478 -34.86 -18.53 -22.11
N PHE A 479 -35.68 -17.82 -21.32
CA PHE A 479 -35.69 -17.99 -19.86
C PHE A 479 -36.95 -18.74 -19.43
N GLU A 480 -36.84 -20.04 -19.16
CA GLU A 480 -37.95 -20.88 -18.70
C GLU A 480 -38.21 -20.75 -17.21
N VAL A 481 -37.23 -20.32 -16.42
CA VAL A 481 -37.37 -20.24 -14.96
C VAL A 481 -37.49 -18.79 -14.52
N ILE A 482 -38.50 -18.48 -13.71
CA ILE A 482 -38.70 -17.20 -13.05
C ILE A 482 -38.58 -17.40 -11.54
N GLU A 483 -37.68 -16.68 -10.90
CA GLU A 483 -37.48 -16.64 -9.45
C GLU A 483 -38.11 -15.35 -8.90
N THR A 484 -38.99 -15.46 -7.90
CA THR A 484 -39.56 -14.30 -7.20
C THR A 484 -38.97 -14.17 -5.81
N PHE A 485 -38.53 -12.97 -5.46
CA PHE A 485 -37.93 -12.67 -4.17
C PHE A 485 -38.80 -11.69 -3.37
N ARG A 486 -38.80 -11.82 -2.05
CA ARG A 486 -39.39 -10.88 -1.11
C ARG A 486 -38.37 -10.51 -0.06
N ASP A 487 -38.10 -9.21 0.09
CA ASP A 487 -37.07 -8.69 1.00
C ASP A 487 -35.71 -9.38 0.81
N GLY A 488 -35.36 -9.66 -0.45
CA GLY A 488 -34.13 -10.34 -0.86
C GLY A 488 -34.10 -11.85 -0.66
N THR A 489 -35.17 -12.46 -0.15
CA THR A 489 -35.29 -13.91 0.07
C THR A 489 -36.10 -14.55 -1.06
N LEU A 490 -35.62 -15.65 -1.63
CA LEU A 490 -36.37 -16.41 -2.64
C LEU A 490 -37.65 -16.97 -2.00
N VAL A 491 -38.81 -16.63 -2.57
CA VAL A 491 -40.13 -17.07 -2.08
C VAL A 491 -40.89 -17.90 -3.10
N MET A 492 -40.52 -17.84 -4.38
CA MET A 492 -41.16 -18.65 -5.41
C MET A 492 -40.23 -18.92 -6.58
N ILE A 493 -40.29 -20.13 -7.13
CA ILE A 493 -39.79 -20.48 -8.46
C ILE A 493 -41.00 -20.84 -9.32
N THR A 494 -41.02 -20.36 -10.56
CA THR A 494 -41.99 -20.73 -11.58
C THR A 494 -41.24 -21.21 -12.82
N VAL A 495 -41.57 -22.39 -13.35
CA VAL A 495 -41.09 -22.86 -14.65
C VAL A 495 -42.22 -22.65 -15.65
N VAL A 496 -41.92 -21.97 -16.75
CA VAL A 496 -42.88 -21.63 -17.80
C VAL A 496 -42.54 -22.31 -19.12
N SER A 497 -43.58 -22.69 -19.84
CA SER A 497 -43.51 -23.12 -21.23
C SER A 497 -43.15 -21.94 -22.13
N LEU A 498 -42.44 -22.17 -23.22
CA LEU A 498 -42.15 -21.15 -24.23
C LEU A 498 -42.70 -21.58 -25.59
N PRO A 499 -43.22 -20.64 -26.41
CA PRO A 499 -43.22 -19.18 -26.24
C PRO A 499 -44.37 -18.60 -25.40
N ASP A 500 -45.37 -19.42 -25.05
CA ASP A 500 -46.66 -18.95 -24.52
C ASP A 500 -46.63 -18.50 -23.04
N ARG A 501 -45.54 -18.81 -22.32
CA ARG A 501 -45.29 -18.48 -20.90
C ARG A 501 -46.37 -19.00 -19.95
N VAL A 502 -46.96 -20.15 -20.27
CA VAL A 502 -47.86 -20.87 -19.34
C VAL A 502 -47.00 -21.55 -18.29
N ALA A 503 -47.33 -21.36 -17.02
CA ALA A 503 -46.56 -21.94 -15.93
C ALA A 503 -46.86 -23.44 -15.77
N GLU A 504 -45.83 -24.27 -15.94
CA GLU A 504 -45.93 -25.73 -15.83
C GLU A 504 -45.63 -26.21 -14.41
N TYR A 505 -44.81 -25.44 -13.67
CA TYR A 505 -44.40 -25.79 -12.31
C TYR A 505 -44.25 -24.54 -11.44
N TYR A 506 -44.62 -24.68 -10.18
CA TYR A 506 -44.39 -23.68 -9.15
C TYR A 506 -43.77 -24.35 -7.91
N GLU A 507 -42.89 -23.63 -7.25
CA GLU A 507 -42.37 -23.97 -5.94
C GLU A 507 -42.39 -22.73 -5.07
N VAL A 508 -43.19 -22.74 -4.00
CA VAL A 508 -43.32 -21.64 -3.05
C VAL A 508 -42.55 -22.00 -1.79
N PHE A 509 -41.65 -21.12 -1.37
CA PHE A 509 -40.84 -21.27 -0.17
C PHE A 509 -41.40 -20.43 0.99
N GLY A 510 -41.19 -20.89 2.23
CA GLY A 510 -41.63 -20.17 3.42
C GLY A 510 -41.98 -21.10 4.57
N ALA A 511 -43.01 -20.74 5.35
CA ALA A 511 -43.47 -21.55 6.49
C ALA A 511 -44.05 -22.92 6.07
N LEU A 512 -44.53 -23.03 4.83
CA LEU A 512 -45.02 -24.26 4.23
C LEU A 512 -44.53 -24.32 2.79
N GLU A 513 -43.51 -25.13 2.52
CA GLU A 513 -43.04 -25.34 1.16
C GLU A 513 -44.13 -26.03 0.36
N THR A 514 -44.46 -25.48 -0.80
CA THR A 514 -45.52 -26.00 -1.67
C THR A 514 -44.99 -26.14 -3.08
N ARG A 515 -45.17 -27.31 -3.69
CA ARG A 515 -44.88 -27.54 -5.10
C ARG A 515 -46.17 -27.78 -5.86
N ALA A 516 -46.28 -27.29 -7.08
CA ALA A 516 -47.47 -27.45 -7.91
C ALA A 516 -47.10 -27.68 -9.37
N TRP A 517 -47.87 -28.52 -10.06
CA TRP A 517 -47.67 -28.86 -11.47
C TRP A 517 -48.97 -28.69 -12.23
N ASP A 518 -48.87 -28.04 -13.39
CA ASP A 518 -49.86 -28.03 -14.46
C ASP A 518 -49.30 -28.96 -15.56
N LEU A 519 -49.81 -30.18 -15.60
CA LEU A 519 -49.27 -31.27 -16.42
C LEU A 519 -49.76 -31.19 -17.86
N ASP A 520 -50.97 -30.66 -18.10
CA ASP A 520 -51.56 -30.53 -19.42
C ASP A 520 -51.41 -29.14 -20.05
N ARG A 521 -50.91 -28.17 -19.27
CA ARG A 521 -50.56 -26.80 -19.65
C ARG A 521 -51.79 -25.96 -20.02
N ASP A 522 -52.93 -26.22 -19.39
CA ASP A 522 -54.16 -25.46 -19.57
C ASP A 522 -54.21 -24.17 -18.72
N GLY A 523 -53.22 -23.97 -17.83
CA GLY A 523 -53.12 -22.86 -16.90
C GLY A 523 -53.74 -23.12 -15.53
N VAL A 524 -54.26 -24.33 -15.30
CA VAL A 524 -54.87 -24.82 -14.06
C VAL A 524 -53.95 -25.86 -13.42
N ILE A 525 -53.80 -25.80 -12.10
CA ILE A 525 -52.92 -26.74 -11.39
C ILE A 525 -53.59 -28.11 -11.28
N ASP A 526 -52.93 -29.14 -11.78
CA ASP A 526 -53.35 -30.55 -11.65
C ASP A 526 -52.90 -31.19 -10.34
N VAL A 527 -51.66 -30.90 -9.92
CA VAL A 527 -51.03 -31.56 -8.78
C VAL A 527 -50.44 -30.52 -7.84
N ARG A 528 -50.63 -30.70 -6.53
CA ARG A 528 -49.98 -29.89 -5.51
C ARG A 528 -49.43 -30.74 -4.37
N GLU A 529 -48.20 -30.48 -3.97
CA GLU A 529 -47.59 -30.98 -2.75
C GLU A 529 -47.45 -29.89 -1.71
N ARG A 530 -47.68 -30.24 -0.45
CA ARG A 530 -47.38 -29.39 0.72
C ARG A 530 -46.50 -30.16 1.68
N TYR A 531 -45.38 -29.56 2.05
CA TYR A 531 -44.43 -30.11 3.00
C TYR A 531 -44.76 -29.56 4.39
N LEU A 532 -45.37 -30.40 5.23
CA LEU A 532 -45.78 -30.06 6.59
C LEU A 532 -44.61 -30.27 7.57
N GLN A 533 -44.80 -29.91 8.84
CA GLN A 533 -43.84 -30.25 9.90
C GLN A 533 -43.66 -31.78 10.00
N ASP A 534 -42.45 -32.23 10.38
CA ASP A 534 -42.09 -33.65 10.59
C ASP A 534 -42.03 -34.54 9.33
N LEU A 535 -41.54 -34.02 8.20
CA LEU A 535 -41.34 -34.76 6.93
C LEU A 535 -42.64 -35.29 6.28
N LEU A 536 -43.81 -34.94 6.81
CA LEU A 536 -45.09 -35.32 6.22
C LEU A 536 -45.37 -34.49 4.96
N VAL A 537 -45.55 -35.16 3.83
CA VAL A 537 -45.94 -34.56 2.56
C VAL A 537 -47.40 -34.88 2.29
N GLN A 538 -48.20 -33.85 2.03
CA GLN A 538 -49.55 -34.01 1.51
C GLN A 538 -49.54 -33.69 0.01
N ARG A 539 -49.82 -34.68 -0.84
CA ARG A 539 -49.99 -34.50 -2.28
C ARG A 539 -51.46 -34.58 -2.65
N GLN A 540 -51.93 -33.62 -3.43
CA GLN A 540 -53.30 -33.46 -3.87
C GLN A 540 -53.35 -33.43 -5.40
N TYR A 541 -54.41 -34.00 -5.97
CA TYR A 541 -54.67 -34.06 -7.41
C TYR A 541 -56.06 -33.51 -7.71
N THR A 542 -56.23 -32.95 -8.90
CA THR A 542 -57.54 -32.66 -9.52
C THR A 542 -57.95 -33.87 -10.37
N SER A 543 -59.21 -34.30 -10.29
CA SER A 543 -59.75 -35.36 -11.17
C SER A 543 -60.47 -34.81 -12.40
N GLY A 544 -60.51 -33.49 -12.58
CA GLY A 544 -61.07 -32.79 -13.74
C GLY A 544 -60.44 -31.42 -13.97
N GLU A 545 -60.62 -30.87 -15.19
CA GLU A 545 -60.08 -29.59 -15.72
C GLU A 545 -60.65 -28.33 -15.01
N ASN A 546 -60.99 -28.41 -13.72
CA ASN A 546 -61.67 -27.33 -12.98
C ASN A 546 -60.82 -26.73 -11.83
N GLY A 547 -59.64 -27.27 -11.55
CA GLY A 547 -58.74 -26.77 -10.50
C GLY A 547 -59.17 -27.10 -9.07
N GLU A 548 -60.20 -27.94 -8.88
CA GLU A 548 -60.61 -28.42 -7.56
C GLU A 548 -59.83 -29.68 -7.18
N PHE A 549 -59.06 -29.59 -6.10
CA PHE A 549 -58.34 -30.74 -5.53
C PHE A 549 -59.30 -31.68 -4.78
N ASP A 550 -59.67 -32.80 -5.39
CA ASP A 550 -60.63 -33.78 -4.88
C ASP A 550 -60.00 -35.13 -4.52
N LEU A 551 -58.73 -35.33 -4.85
CA LEU A 551 -57.93 -36.50 -4.46
C LEU A 551 -56.74 -36.05 -3.61
N SER A 552 -56.43 -36.77 -2.53
CA SER A 552 -55.29 -36.47 -1.66
C SER A 552 -54.64 -37.73 -1.09
N ILE A 553 -53.32 -37.69 -0.95
CA ILE A 553 -52.49 -38.76 -0.37
C ILE A 553 -51.49 -38.09 0.56
N GLU A 554 -51.32 -38.66 1.76
CA GLU A 554 -50.31 -38.24 2.72
C GLU A 554 -49.25 -39.33 2.85
N PHE A 555 -47.98 -38.96 2.80
CA PHE A 555 -46.85 -39.86 2.92
C PHE A 555 -45.67 -39.15 3.59
N PHE A 556 -44.79 -39.92 4.22
CA PHE A 556 -43.55 -39.37 4.75
C PHE A 556 -42.50 -39.27 3.64
N SER A 557 -41.84 -38.12 3.55
CA SER A 557 -40.70 -37.91 2.68
C SER A 557 -39.46 -38.64 3.20
N ASP A 558 -38.86 -39.52 2.38
CA ASP A 558 -37.59 -40.18 2.68
C ASP A 558 -36.36 -39.27 2.41
N ILE A 559 -36.55 -37.99 2.05
CA ILE A 559 -35.51 -37.12 1.47
C ILE A 559 -34.48 -36.55 2.49
N LEU A 560 -34.50 -36.93 3.77
CA LEU A 560 -33.37 -36.64 4.68
C LEU A 560 -32.67 -37.91 5.16
N SER A 561 -32.00 -38.60 4.23
CA SER A 561 -30.87 -39.49 4.55
C SER A 561 -29.75 -39.36 3.51
N ILE A 562 -29.23 -38.13 3.31
CA ILE A 562 -27.96 -37.93 2.61
C ILE A 562 -27.01 -37.14 3.51
N GLY A 563 -26.03 -37.85 4.09
CA GLY A 563 -24.66 -37.38 4.31
C GLY A 563 -24.38 -36.48 5.51
N THR A 564 -24.32 -37.05 6.72
CA THR A 564 -23.32 -36.64 7.71
C THR A 564 -22.35 -37.81 7.92
N GLU A 565 -21.32 -37.86 7.09
CA GLU A 565 -20.02 -38.49 7.39
C GLU A 565 -18.90 -37.57 6.86
#